data_AF-A0A3B1BYH1-F1
#
_entry.id   AF-A0A3B1BYH1-F1
#
_cell.length_a   1.000
_cell.length_b   1.000
_cell.length_c   1.000
_cell.angle_alpha   90.00
_cell.angle_beta   90.00
_cell.angle_gamma   90.00
#
_symmetry.space_group_name_H-M   'P 1'
#
loop_
_entity.id
_entity.type
_entity.pdbx_description
1 polymer ?
#
loop_
_entity_poly.entity_id
_entity_poly.type
_entity_poly.pdbx_seq_one_letter_code
_entity_poly.pdbx_strand_id
1 'polypeptide(L)'
;MIISSARLGEIEINAAEIITFPDGVIGFPDYKRYVELEFLDGSPLRLLQAIDAPELAFFIIDPLLFIQDYELEISDSDMANLNAEKIEDVMVRAIVTIPENPYNMTANLQGPLVINVNTRLAKQIVNSDQRYTTKHKVLADPETSPVSN
;
A
#
# COMPACT_ATOMS: atom_id res chain seq x y z
N MET A 1 -16.61 -14.09 4.54
CA MET A 1 -17.68 -13.10 4.30
C MET A 1 -17.55 -12.58 2.88
N ILE A 2 -18.65 -12.24 2.23
CA ILE A 2 -18.62 -11.77 0.83
C ILE A 2 -18.59 -10.24 0.81
N ILE A 3 -17.73 -9.66 -0.01
CA ILE A 3 -17.68 -8.23 -0.33
C ILE A 3 -17.80 -8.02 -1.84
N SER A 4 -18.21 -6.83 -2.25
CA SER A 4 -18.25 -6.43 -3.66
C SER A 4 -17.04 -5.55 -4.01
N SER A 5 -16.44 -5.81 -5.16
CA SER A 5 -15.35 -5.02 -5.75
C SER A 5 -15.69 -4.73 -7.21
N ALA A 6 -15.54 -3.48 -7.64
CA ALA A 6 -15.72 -3.10 -9.04
C ALA A 6 -14.71 -3.76 -9.98
N ARG A 7 -13.53 -4.14 -9.46
CA ARG A 7 -12.43 -4.72 -10.25
C ARG A 7 -12.45 -6.24 -10.29
N LEU A 8 -12.92 -6.88 -9.23
CA LEU A 8 -12.81 -8.33 -9.03
C LEU A 8 -14.17 -9.02 -8.87
N GLY A 9 -15.28 -8.28 -8.84
CA GLY A 9 -16.62 -8.82 -8.63
C GLY A 9 -16.89 -9.13 -7.17
N GLU A 10 -17.68 -10.18 -6.91
CA GLU A 10 -17.92 -10.66 -5.55
C GLU A 10 -16.76 -11.55 -5.09
N ILE A 11 -16.22 -11.26 -3.90
CA ILE A 11 -15.06 -11.93 -3.35
C ILE A 11 -15.38 -12.40 -1.95
N GLU A 12 -15.04 -13.66 -1.65
CA GLU A 12 -15.07 -14.17 -0.29
C GLU A 12 -13.73 -13.84 0.41
N ILE A 13 -13.82 -13.16 1.55
CA ILE A 13 -12.66 -12.79 2.38
C ILE A 13 -12.81 -13.34 3.80
N ASN A 14 -11.70 -13.54 4.50
CA ASN A 14 -11.75 -13.79 5.94
C ASN A 14 -11.91 -12.46 6.69
N ALA A 15 -12.87 -12.37 7.61
CA ALA A 15 -13.08 -11.16 8.41
C ALA A 15 -11.87 -10.81 9.30
N ALA A 16 -11.01 -11.78 9.60
CA ALA A 16 -9.76 -11.57 10.33
C ALA A 16 -8.66 -10.88 9.49
N GLU A 17 -8.83 -10.79 8.17
CA GLU A 17 -7.90 -10.12 7.25
C GLU A 17 -8.24 -8.64 7.04
N ILE A 18 -9.34 -8.16 7.65
CA ILE A 18 -9.77 -6.77 7.54
C ILE A 18 -8.74 -5.86 8.22
N ILE A 19 -8.19 -4.96 7.42
CA ILE A 19 -7.30 -3.88 7.85
C ILE A 19 -8.15 -2.66 8.20
N THR A 20 -7.96 -2.12 9.40
CA THR A 20 -8.67 -0.94 9.88
C THR A 20 -7.76 0.27 9.86
N PHE A 21 -8.19 1.33 9.17
CA PHE A 21 -7.58 2.66 9.18
C PHE A 21 -8.47 3.59 10.02
N PRO A 22 -8.15 3.83 11.31
CA PRO A 22 -9.01 4.65 12.18
C PRO A 22 -9.27 6.06 11.66
N ASP A 23 -8.25 6.64 11.02
CA ASP A 23 -8.28 7.98 10.40
C ASP A 23 -8.65 7.93 8.90
N GLY A 24 -8.89 6.74 8.36
CA GLY A 24 -8.99 6.50 6.92
C GLY A 24 -7.67 6.66 6.17
N VAL A 25 -7.74 6.59 4.84
CA VAL A 25 -6.64 6.93 3.93
C VAL A 25 -6.76 8.42 3.58
N ILE A 26 -5.64 9.14 3.39
CA ILE A 26 -5.66 10.57 3.07
C ILE A 26 -6.49 10.81 1.79
N GLY A 27 -7.47 11.72 1.88
CA GLY A 27 -8.46 11.97 0.82
C GLY A 27 -9.72 11.11 0.91
N PHE A 28 -9.73 10.09 1.77
CA PHE A 28 -10.82 9.12 1.96
C PHE A 28 -11.07 8.82 3.47
N PRO A 29 -11.33 9.84 4.32
CA PRO A 29 -11.40 9.68 5.78
C PRO A 29 -12.59 8.85 6.25
N ASP A 30 -13.67 8.79 5.46
CA ASP A 30 -14.90 8.06 5.81
C ASP A 30 -14.76 6.55 5.60
N TYR A 31 -13.81 6.11 4.78
CA TYR A 31 -13.58 4.71 4.45
C TYR A 31 -12.46 4.15 5.30
N LYS A 32 -12.82 3.30 6.27
CA LYS A 32 -11.93 2.85 7.34
C LYS A 32 -11.58 1.37 7.30
N ARG A 33 -12.28 0.57 6.49
CA ARG A 33 -12.10 -0.88 6.45
C ARG A 33 -11.68 -1.31 5.07
N TYR A 34 -10.54 -1.97 5.00
CA TYR A 34 -9.95 -2.44 3.76
C TYR A 34 -9.51 -3.89 3.89
N VAL A 35 -9.23 -4.50 2.76
CA VAL A 35 -8.59 -5.81 2.68
C VAL A 35 -7.54 -5.78 1.57
N GLU A 36 -6.37 -6.37 1.83
CA GLU A 36 -5.33 -6.53 0.81
C GLU A 36 -5.59 -7.82 0.04
N LEU A 37 -5.79 -7.71 -1.27
CA LEU A 37 -6.15 -8.80 -2.17
C LEU A 37 -5.09 -8.98 -3.24
N GLU A 38 -4.96 -10.21 -3.73
CA GLU A 38 -4.18 -10.49 -4.92
C GLU A 38 -4.90 -9.92 -6.14
N PHE A 39 -4.17 -9.20 -7.00
CA PHE A 39 -4.76 -8.68 -8.24
C PHE A 39 -4.54 -9.66 -9.40
N LEU A 40 -3.32 -10.16 -9.55
CA LEU A 40 -2.92 -11.16 -10.54
C LEU A 40 -1.97 -12.14 -9.87
N ASP A 41 -2.08 -13.41 -10.23
CA ASP A 41 -1.21 -14.47 -9.70
C ASP A 41 0.27 -14.14 -10.00
N GLY A 42 1.12 -14.29 -8.98
CA GLY A 42 2.54 -13.93 -9.03
C GLY A 42 2.87 -12.44 -9.16
N SER A 43 1.89 -11.53 -9.15
CA SER A 43 2.15 -10.09 -9.24
C SER A 43 2.65 -9.50 -7.92
N PRO A 44 3.66 -8.61 -7.94
CA PRO A 44 4.06 -7.85 -6.76
C PRO A 44 3.04 -6.76 -6.39
N LEU A 45 2.13 -6.41 -7.31
CA LEU A 45 1.05 -5.47 -7.05
C LEU A 45 -0.11 -6.18 -6.35
N ARG A 46 -0.57 -5.57 -5.27
CA ARG A 46 -1.76 -5.98 -4.53
C ARG A 46 -2.84 -4.91 -4.66
N LEU A 47 -4.08 -5.30 -4.42
CA LEU A 47 -5.20 -4.39 -4.39
C LEU A 47 -5.63 -4.17 -2.93
N LEU A 48 -5.54 -2.94 -2.43
CA LEU A 48 -6.15 -2.54 -1.17
C LEU A 48 -7.60 -2.11 -1.44
N GLN A 49 -8.54 -3.03 -1.27
CA GLN A 49 -9.97 -2.84 -1.56
C GLN A 49 -10.70 -2.32 -0.33
N ALA A 50 -11.43 -1.20 -0.47
CA ALA A 50 -12.34 -0.75 0.58
C ALA A 50 -13.54 -1.70 0.69
N ILE A 51 -13.91 -2.08 1.90
CA ILE A 51 -15.05 -2.97 2.16
C ILE A 51 -16.37 -2.23 1.99
N ASP A 52 -16.39 -0.95 2.36
CA ASP A 52 -17.58 -0.10 2.39
C ASP A 52 -17.83 0.66 1.08
N ALA A 53 -16.94 0.54 0.10
CA ALA A 53 -17.06 1.18 -1.20
C ALA A 53 -16.45 0.29 -2.30
N PRO A 54 -17.27 -0.45 -3.06
CA PRO A 54 -16.79 -1.37 -4.09
C PRO A 54 -15.89 -0.74 -5.17
N GLU A 55 -16.13 0.53 -5.49
CA GLU A 55 -15.38 1.32 -6.48
C GLU A 55 -14.04 1.85 -5.95
N LEU A 56 -13.85 1.86 -4.62
CA LEU A 56 -12.66 2.42 -3.99
C LEU A 56 -11.64 1.32 -3.73
N ALA A 57 -10.56 1.34 -4.51
CA ALA A 57 -9.43 0.46 -4.29
C ALA A 57 -8.12 1.10 -4.77
N PHE A 58 -7.02 0.78 -4.10
CA PHE A 58 -5.69 1.27 -4.43
C PHE A 58 -4.80 0.12 -4.86
N PHE A 59 -4.01 0.31 -5.92
CA PHE A 59 -2.86 -0.56 -6.13
C PHE A 59 -1.80 -0.23 -5.10
N ILE A 60 -1.24 -1.25 -4.49
CA ILE A 60 -0.19 -1.12 -3.49
C ILE A 60 0.95 -2.08 -3.79
N ILE A 61 2.16 -1.73 -3.37
CA ILE A 61 3.37 -2.52 -3.54
C ILE A 61 4.25 -2.42 -2.30
N ASP A 62 5.07 -3.44 -2.04
CA ASP A 62 6.17 -3.31 -1.08
C ASP A 62 7.27 -2.40 -1.68
N PRO A 63 7.59 -1.25 -1.06
CA PRO A 63 8.61 -0.33 -1.58
C PRO A 63 10.00 -0.96 -1.74
N LEU A 64 10.35 -1.96 -0.91
CA LEU A 64 11.65 -2.61 -0.94
C LEU A 64 11.87 -3.46 -2.21
N LEU A 65 10.81 -3.75 -2.97
CA LEU A 65 10.91 -4.48 -4.24
C LEU A 65 11.54 -3.65 -5.37
N PHE A 66 11.55 -2.32 -5.26
CA PHE A 66 12.12 -1.44 -6.30
C PHE A 66 13.04 -0.35 -5.78
N ILE A 67 13.01 -0.04 -4.48
CA ILE A 67 13.99 0.83 -3.79
C ILE A 67 14.52 0.05 -2.58
N GLN A 68 15.64 -0.67 -2.76
CA GLN A 68 16.19 -1.57 -1.74
C GLN A 68 16.61 -0.87 -0.45
N ASP A 69 16.95 0.41 -0.53
CA ASP A 69 17.36 1.30 0.56
C ASP A 69 16.22 2.23 1.00
N TYR A 70 14.95 1.81 0.82
CA TYR A 70 13.82 2.57 1.31
C TYR A 70 13.79 2.58 2.84
N GLU A 71 13.83 3.77 3.42
CA GLU A 71 13.80 4.03 4.85
C GLU A 71 12.55 4.84 5.21
N LEU A 72 11.94 4.48 6.33
CA LEU A 72 10.79 5.18 6.89
C LEU A 72 11.00 5.35 8.39
N GLU A 73 11.07 6.60 8.84
CA GLU A 73 10.99 6.90 10.26
C GLU A 73 9.54 6.87 10.71
N ILE A 74 9.23 6.03 11.69
CA ILE A 74 7.90 5.93 12.30
C ILE A 74 8.00 6.47 13.71
N SER A 75 7.19 7.47 14.03
CA SER A 75 7.20 8.08 15.36
C SER A 75 6.65 7.12 16.42
N ASP A 76 7.09 7.26 17.67
CA ASP A 76 6.55 6.49 18.80
C ASP A 76 5.02 6.65 18.93
N SER A 77 4.50 7.84 18.60
CA SER A 77 3.07 8.09 18.59
C SER A 77 2.35 7.29 17.51
N ASP A 78 2.95 7.13 16.33
CA ASP A 78 2.37 6.32 15.25
C ASP A 78 2.45 4.83 15.57
N MET A 79 3.57 4.37 16.15
CA MET A 79 3.69 2.99 16.66
C MET A 79 2.61 2.67 17.70
N ALA A 80 2.38 3.60 18.64
CA ALA A 80 1.32 3.47 19.65
C ALA A 80 -0.08 3.45 19.01
N ASN A 81 -0.35 4.32 18.02
CA ASN A 81 -1.64 4.33 17.30
C ASN A 81 -1.89 3.01 16.54
N LEU A 82 -0.83 2.38 16.03
CA LEU A 82 -0.87 1.08 15.37
C LEU A 82 -0.90 -0.09 16.36
N ASN A 83 -0.76 0.19 17.66
CA ASN A 83 -0.59 -0.80 18.72
C ASN A 83 0.54 -1.80 18.42
N ALA A 84 1.65 -1.28 17.87
CA ALA A 84 2.85 -2.02 17.52
C ALA A 84 3.93 -1.80 18.59
N GLU A 85 4.58 -2.88 19.04
CA GLU A 85 5.62 -2.79 20.09
C GLU A 85 7.02 -2.71 19.48
N LYS A 86 7.19 -3.27 18.28
CA LYS A 86 8.47 -3.34 17.57
C LYS A 86 8.27 -3.16 16.06
N ILE A 87 9.34 -2.79 15.35
CA ILE A 87 9.26 -2.51 13.91
C ILE A 87 8.87 -3.76 13.10
N GLU A 88 9.19 -4.95 13.58
CA GLU A 88 8.84 -6.22 12.95
C GLU A 88 7.34 -6.54 13.02
N ASP A 89 6.58 -5.83 13.86
CA ASP A 89 5.13 -5.96 13.93
C ASP A 89 4.43 -5.20 12.80
N VAL A 90 5.14 -4.35 12.06
CA VAL A 90 4.55 -3.55 10.98
C VAL A 90 5.08 -3.96 9.62
N MET A 91 4.22 -3.85 8.62
CA MET A 91 4.57 -3.93 7.21
C MET A 91 4.32 -2.58 6.54
N VAL A 92 5.07 -2.30 5.48
CA VAL A 92 4.96 -1.07 4.70
C VAL A 92 4.43 -1.37 3.29
N ARG A 93 3.57 -0.49 2.80
CA ARG A 93 3.08 -0.50 1.41
C ARG A 93 3.11 0.91 0.84
N ALA A 94 3.49 1.05 -0.42
CA ALA A 94 3.37 2.29 -1.17
C ALA A 94 2.16 2.23 -2.11
N ILE A 95 1.36 3.30 -2.19
CA ILE A 95 0.27 3.40 -3.16
C ILE A 95 0.85 3.66 -4.55
N VAL A 96 0.39 2.89 -5.54
CA VAL A 96 0.82 2.95 -6.93
C VAL A 96 -0.23 3.64 -7.79
N THR A 97 0.21 4.58 -8.61
CA THR A 97 -0.54 5.15 -9.72
C THR A 97 -0.10 4.48 -11.01
N ILE A 98 -1.04 3.84 -11.72
CA ILE A 98 -0.81 3.17 -13.00
C ILE A 98 -1.44 4.03 -14.11
N PRO A 99 -0.63 4.72 -14.94
CA PRO A 99 -1.14 5.46 -16.10
C PRO A 99 -1.37 4.51 -17.30
N GLU A 100 -1.84 5.06 -18.42
CA GLU A 100 -2.12 4.29 -19.65
C GLU A 100 -0.89 3.50 -20.15
N ASN A 101 0.31 4.07 -20.06
CA ASN A 101 1.56 3.36 -20.28
C ASN A 101 2.11 2.83 -18.94
N PRO A 102 2.06 1.51 -18.65
CA PRO A 102 2.47 0.96 -17.37
C PRO A 102 3.95 1.21 -17.01
N TYR A 103 4.83 1.43 -17.99
CA TYR A 103 6.24 1.78 -17.73
C TYR A 103 6.40 3.11 -16.99
N ASN A 104 5.38 3.97 -17.04
CA ASN A 104 5.35 5.24 -16.33
C ASN A 104 4.65 5.14 -14.96
N MET A 105 4.38 3.93 -14.45
CA MET A 105 3.77 3.77 -13.14
C MET A 105 4.67 4.35 -12.04
N THR A 106 4.02 4.98 -11.06
CA THR A 106 4.73 5.62 -9.95
C THR A 106 4.16 5.19 -8.60
N ALA A 107 5.01 5.04 -7.60
CA ALA A 107 4.65 4.81 -6.22
C ALA A 107 4.82 6.08 -5.38
N ASN A 108 3.92 6.29 -4.42
CA ASN A 108 4.01 7.35 -3.43
C ASN A 108 4.83 6.87 -2.22
N LEU A 109 6.09 7.30 -2.15
CA LEU A 109 7.01 6.99 -1.04
C LEU A 109 6.99 8.05 0.07
N GLN A 110 6.34 9.20 -0.15
CA GLN A 110 6.09 10.21 0.88
C GLN A 110 4.84 9.93 1.71
N GLY A 111 3.96 9.06 1.24
CA GLY A 111 2.70 8.70 1.90
C GLY A 111 2.50 7.20 2.05
N PRO A 112 3.48 6.43 2.58
CA PRO A 112 3.35 4.99 2.74
C PRO A 112 2.22 4.63 3.71
N LEU A 113 1.62 3.46 3.47
CA LEU A 113 0.73 2.80 4.40
C LEU A 113 1.55 1.90 5.31
N VAL A 114 1.39 2.07 6.61
CA VAL A 114 1.98 1.22 7.64
C VAL A 114 0.87 0.44 8.29
N ILE A 115 1.02 -0.89 8.32
CA ILE A 115 0.00 -1.82 8.77
C ILE A 115 0.63 -2.72 9.83
N ASN A 116 0.06 -2.74 11.04
CA ASN A 116 0.42 -3.73 12.04
C ASN A 116 -0.14 -5.10 11.64
N VAL A 117 0.73 -6.08 11.50
CA VAL A 117 0.39 -7.42 10.98
C VAL A 117 -0.44 -8.24 11.98
N ASN A 118 -0.32 -7.93 13.27
CA ASN A 118 -0.99 -8.63 14.36
C ASN A 118 -2.36 -8.02 14.65
N THR A 119 -2.43 -6.69 14.81
CA THR A 119 -3.65 -5.98 15.20
C THR A 119 -4.50 -5.56 14.01
N ARG A 120 -3.92 -5.57 12.80
CA ARG A 120 -4.53 -5.07 11.56
C ARG A 120 -4.93 -3.60 11.60
N LEU A 121 -4.39 -2.83 12.54
CA LEU A 121 -4.47 -1.38 12.53
C LEU A 121 -3.49 -0.83 11.49
N ALA A 122 -3.92 0.18 10.77
CA ALA A 122 -3.13 0.80 9.73
C ALA A 122 -3.25 2.32 9.74
N LYS A 123 -2.22 2.97 9.21
CA LYS A 123 -2.14 4.42 9.09
C LYS A 123 -1.36 4.79 7.84
N GLN A 124 -1.78 5.84 7.17
CA GLN A 124 -0.96 6.48 6.15
C GLN A 124 -0.03 7.50 6.82
N ILE A 125 1.28 7.27 6.76
CA ILE A 125 2.29 8.13 7.38
C ILE A 125 2.80 9.14 6.36
N VAL A 126 3.01 10.39 6.80
CA VAL A 126 3.67 11.42 5.99
C VAL A 126 5.18 11.32 6.22
N ASN A 127 5.89 10.73 5.26
CA ASN A 127 7.34 10.67 5.25
C ASN A 127 7.90 12.02 4.72
N SER A 128 8.59 12.73 5.60
CA SER A 128 9.14 14.07 5.31
C SER A 128 10.57 14.03 4.75
N ASP A 129 11.13 12.83 4.56
CA ASP A 129 12.44 12.68 3.95
C ASP A 129 12.43 13.16 2.48
N GLN A 130 13.33 14.07 2.17
CA GLN A 130 13.43 14.71 0.85
C GLN A 130 14.00 13.78 -0.23
N ARG A 131 14.58 12.63 0.14
CA ARG A 131 14.97 11.57 -0.80
C ARG A 131 13.77 10.99 -1.52
N TYR A 132 12.59 11.05 -0.89
CA TYR A 132 11.36 10.48 -1.40
C TYR A 132 10.39 11.54 -1.89
N THR A 133 9.55 11.15 -2.84
CA THR A 133 8.54 11.97 -3.52
C THR A 133 7.21 11.21 -3.57
N THR A 134 6.15 11.90 -3.96
CA THR A 134 4.85 11.27 -4.23
C THR A 134 4.81 10.48 -5.55
N LYS A 135 5.84 10.55 -6.39
CA LYS A 135 5.88 9.94 -7.73
C LYS A 135 7.25 9.31 -8.05
N HIS A 136 7.60 8.22 -7.39
CA HIS A 136 8.78 7.41 -7.76
C HIS A 136 8.45 6.40 -8.84
N LYS A 137 9.22 6.36 -9.94
CA LYS A 137 9.08 5.31 -10.95
C LYS A 137 9.29 3.93 -10.32
N VAL A 138 8.38 2.99 -10.57
CA VAL A 138 8.49 1.60 -10.07
C VAL A 138 9.29 0.73 -11.05
N LEU A 139 9.13 0.96 -12.35
CA LEU A 139 9.86 0.26 -13.40
C LEU A 139 11.03 1.10 -13.88
N ALA A 140 12.16 0.44 -14.14
CA ALA A 140 13.28 1.06 -14.84
C ALA A 140 12.85 1.47 -16.25
N ASP A 141 13.44 2.55 -16.76
CA ASP A 141 13.21 2.95 -18.15
C ASP A 141 13.79 1.86 -19.06
N PRO A 142 13.00 1.24 -19.96
CA PRO A 142 13.48 0.16 -20.82
C PRO A 142 14.69 0.56 -21.68
N GLU A 143 14.91 1.87 -21.93
CA GLU A 143 16.08 2.39 -22.65
C GLU A 143 17.35 2.53 -21.79
N THR A 144 17.21 2.47 -20.45
CA THR A 144 18.33 2.64 -19.50
C THR A 144 18.73 1.35 -18.78
N SER A 145 17.98 0.26 -18.98
CA SER A 145 18.37 -1.06 -18.49
C SER A 145 19.61 -1.55 -19.26
N PRO A 146 20.75 -1.82 -18.59
CA PRO A 146 21.87 -2.44 -19.28
C PRO A 146 21.41 -3.80 -19.82
N VAL A 147 21.60 -4.01 -21.12
CA VAL A 147 21.40 -5.31 -21.76
C VAL A 147 22.29 -6.29 -21.00
N SER A 148 21.67 -7.17 -20.21
CA SER A 148 22.41 -8.21 -19.50
C SER A 148 22.83 -9.23 -20.56
N ASN A 149 24.13 -9.26 -20.86
CA ASN A 149 24.76 -10.31 -21.67
C ASN A 149 24.91 -11.61 -20.88
#